data_AF-A0A838H269-F1
#
_entry.id   AF-A0A838H269-F1
#
_cell.length_a   1.000
_cell.length_b   1.000
_cell.length_c   1.000
_cell.angle_alpha   90.00
_cell.angle_beta   90.00
_cell.angle_gamma   90.00
#
_symmetry.space_group_name_H-M   'P 1'
#
loop_
_entity.id
_entity.type
_entity.pdbx_description
1 polymer ?
#
loop_
_entity_poly.entity_id
_entity_poly.type
_entity_poly.pdbx_seq_one_letter_code
_entity_poly.pdbx_strand_id
1 'polypeptide(L)'
;WGRDGELRTVSTDEWIARLAPNAAASIAIGTCATWGGIPAAEGNVTGAMSLMDFLGKDYRSAFGVPVVNIPGCAPIGDNFTETVAAILYFLQGFGPLPEFDDLGRPAWLFGETVHRHCVRGAYYEEGTYAEEFGDPECLVEIGCWGPVVNCNITSRGAINHVGGCMNAGGACIGCTMPGFPDKFTPFYKKPPGSTASTTASRLLGSVIRPLRRVTNAHLNREVRWDLHGDTPSGWAHHKTEPNVVQDVVHHFYDRLRRSNDTARHPGEPWGKRAEWTEARDPDRETDLGLRPGADLSHEDS
;
A
#
# COMPACT_ATOMS: atom_id res chain seq x y z
N TRP A 1 19.17 -18.84 -41.86
CA TRP A 1 19.70 -19.76 -42.87
C TRP A 1 20.02 -21.09 -42.20
N GLY A 2 19.51 -22.19 -42.76
CA GLY A 2 19.89 -23.55 -42.38
C GLY A 2 21.34 -23.85 -42.74
N ARG A 3 21.85 -25.03 -42.37
CA ARG A 3 23.21 -25.48 -42.71
C ARG A 3 23.47 -25.48 -44.22
N ASP A 4 22.42 -25.56 -45.03
CA ASP A 4 22.48 -25.71 -46.49
C ASP A 4 22.07 -24.43 -47.25
N GLY A 5 21.97 -23.28 -46.58
CA GLY A 5 21.57 -22.02 -47.22
C GLY A 5 20.06 -21.87 -47.46
N GLU A 6 19.25 -22.84 -47.07
CA GLU A 6 17.78 -22.77 -47.15
C GLU A 6 17.16 -21.93 -46.04
N LEU A 7 16.01 -21.32 -46.32
CA LEU A 7 15.17 -20.69 -45.30
C LEU A 7 14.52 -21.78 -44.45
N ARG A 8 14.72 -21.70 -43.13
CA ARG A 8 14.03 -22.56 -42.17
C ARG A 8 13.58 -21.75 -40.97
N THR A 9 12.52 -22.25 -40.32
CA THR A 9 12.09 -21.75 -39.02
C THR A 9 13.19 -21.99 -37.99
N VAL A 10 13.44 -20.98 -37.16
CA VAL A 10 14.35 -21.03 -36.02
C VAL A 10 13.48 -20.87 -34.79
N SER A 11 13.53 -21.84 -33.89
CA SER A 11 12.75 -21.81 -32.65
C SER A 11 13.34 -20.80 -31.66
N THR A 12 12.55 -20.39 -30.68
CA THR A 12 12.96 -19.38 -29.69
C THR A 12 14.16 -19.84 -28.86
N ASP A 13 14.18 -21.10 -28.43
CA ASP A 13 15.30 -21.72 -27.72
C ASP A 13 16.58 -21.70 -28.56
N GLU A 14 16.48 -21.96 -29.86
CA GLU A 14 17.62 -21.89 -30.76
C GLU A 14 18.12 -20.46 -30.94
N TRP A 15 17.22 -19.47 -31.05
CA TRP A 15 17.61 -18.06 -31.07
C TRP A 15 18.36 -17.67 -29.79
N ILE A 16 17.83 -18.06 -28.63
CA ILE A 16 18.46 -17.77 -27.33
C ILE A 16 19.84 -18.44 -27.26
N ALA A 17 19.97 -19.72 -27.61
CA ALA A 17 21.23 -20.45 -27.58
C ALA A 17 22.32 -19.81 -28.47
N ARG A 18 21.93 -19.21 -29.60
CA ARG A 18 22.84 -18.53 -30.53
C ARG A 18 23.24 -17.13 -30.04
N LEU A 19 22.31 -16.39 -29.44
CA LEU A 19 22.49 -14.97 -29.11
C LEU A 19 23.06 -14.76 -27.71
N ALA A 20 22.60 -15.54 -26.72
CA ALA A 20 22.93 -15.34 -25.31
C ALA A 20 24.44 -15.38 -24.99
N PRO A 21 25.29 -16.22 -25.62
CA PRO A 21 26.73 -16.24 -25.33
C PRO A 21 27.45 -14.93 -25.67
N ASN A 22 26.96 -14.18 -26.66
CA ASN A 22 27.58 -12.93 -27.12
C ASN A 22 26.79 -11.68 -26.71
N ALA A 23 25.67 -11.85 -26.00
CA ALA A 23 24.86 -10.74 -25.53
C ALA A 23 25.61 -9.94 -24.46
N ALA A 24 25.45 -8.61 -24.46
CA ALA A 24 26.03 -7.76 -23.42
C ALA A 24 25.37 -8.01 -22.05
N ALA A 25 24.06 -8.20 -22.07
CA ALA A 25 23.25 -8.65 -20.95
C ALA A 25 22.03 -9.43 -21.49
N SER A 26 21.50 -10.34 -20.69
CA SER A 26 20.26 -11.08 -20.99
C SER A 26 19.22 -10.72 -19.94
N ILE A 27 18.16 -10.03 -20.37
CA ILE A 27 17.12 -9.49 -19.48
C ILE A 27 15.80 -10.20 -19.77
N ALA A 28 15.29 -10.93 -18.78
CA ALA A 28 14.00 -11.58 -18.83
C ALA A 28 12.92 -10.62 -18.33
N ILE A 29 12.00 -10.22 -19.20
CA ILE A 29 10.96 -9.24 -18.91
C ILE A 29 9.61 -9.94 -18.82
N GLY A 30 8.95 -9.77 -17.68
CA GLY A 30 7.69 -10.40 -17.37
C GLY A 30 7.84 -11.83 -16.85
N THR A 31 6.86 -12.25 -16.06
CA THR A 31 6.87 -13.50 -15.29
C THR A 31 7.04 -14.74 -16.17
N CYS A 32 6.52 -14.68 -17.40
CA CYS A 32 6.70 -15.76 -18.37
C CYS A 32 8.17 -15.96 -18.73
N ALA A 33 8.91 -14.88 -18.98
CA ALA A 33 10.33 -14.98 -19.32
C ALA A 33 11.20 -15.28 -18.09
N THR A 34 10.82 -14.78 -16.90
CA THR A 34 11.62 -14.94 -15.68
C THR A 34 11.46 -16.31 -15.03
N TRP A 35 10.26 -16.89 -15.02
CA TRP A 35 9.96 -18.18 -14.34
C TRP A 35 8.96 -19.08 -15.09
N GLY A 36 8.67 -18.81 -16.36
CA GLY A 36 7.71 -19.57 -17.16
C GLY A 36 6.28 -19.05 -17.05
N GLY A 37 5.83 -18.64 -15.85
CA GLY A 37 4.53 -17.98 -15.64
C GLY A 37 3.33 -18.83 -16.08
N ILE A 38 2.26 -18.17 -16.57
CA ILE A 38 1.03 -18.87 -17.01
C ILE A 38 1.31 -19.95 -18.08
N PRO A 39 2.15 -19.72 -19.11
CA PRO A 39 2.47 -20.77 -20.08
C PRO A 39 3.11 -22.03 -19.51
N ALA A 40 3.82 -21.92 -18.38
CA ALA A 40 4.49 -23.03 -17.69
C ALA A 40 3.65 -23.61 -16.53
N ALA A 41 2.42 -23.12 -16.34
CA ALA A 41 1.52 -23.59 -15.29
C ALA A 41 1.16 -25.08 -15.44
N GLU A 42 0.51 -25.62 -14.40
CA GLU A 42 0.00 -26.98 -14.40
C GLU A 42 -0.86 -27.29 -15.65
N GLY A 43 -0.60 -28.44 -16.28
CA GLY A 43 -1.27 -28.87 -17.51
C GLY A 43 -0.61 -28.38 -18.80
N ASN A 44 0.50 -27.66 -18.75
CA ASN A 44 1.23 -27.28 -19.96
C ASN A 44 1.76 -28.52 -20.73
N VAL A 45 1.58 -28.51 -22.05
CA VAL A 45 2.04 -29.57 -22.98
C VAL A 45 3.20 -29.11 -23.87
N THR A 46 3.67 -27.89 -23.67
CA THR A 46 4.71 -27.25 -24.48
C THR A 46 6.11 -27.37 -23.84
N GLY A 47 6.18 -27.68 -22.55
CA GLY A 47 7.44 -27.63 -21.80
C GLY A 47 7.98 -26.21 -21.64
N ALA A 48 7.08 -25.21 -21.62
CA ALA A 48 7.47 -23.81 -21.45
C ALA A 48 8.28 -23.63 -20.15
N MET A 49 9.36 -22.87 -20.22
CA MET A 49 10.27 -22.61 -19.11
C MET A 49 10.82 -21.19 -19.20
N SER A 50 11.52 -20.76 -18.15
CA SER A 50 12.13 -19.44 -18.11
C SER A 50 13.46 -19.35 -18.86
N LEU A 51 13.90 -18.12 -19.11
CA LEU A 51 15.25 -17.84 -19.61
C LEU A 51 16.33 -18.33 -18.62
N MET A 52 16.06 -18.22 -17.31
CA MET A 52 16.98 -18.65 -16.26
C MET A 52 17.09 -20.18 -16.21
N ASP A 53 15.99 -20.92 -16.39
CA ASP A 53 16.00 -22.38 -16.49
C ASP A 53 16.73 -22.84 -17.76
N PHE A 54 16.49 -22.15 -18.88
CA PHE A 54 17.11 -22.48 -20.16
C PHE A 54 18.63 -22.25 -20.17
N LEU A 55 19.10 -21.10 -19.67
CA LEU A 55 20.53 -20.76 -19.67
C LEU A 55 21.30 -21.38 -18.49
N GLY A 56 20.61 -21.72 -17.40
CA GLY A 56 21.17 -22.30 -16.20
C GLY A 56 21.81 -21.28 -15.25
N LYS A 57 21.95 -21.68 -13.99
CA LYS A 57 22.45 -20.84 -12.87
C LYS A 57 23.86 -20.26 -13.08
N ASP A 58 24.69 -20.95 -13.85
CA ASP A 58 26.10 -20.60 -14.07
C ASP A 58 26.26 -19.64 -15.27
N TYR A 59 25.18 -19.36 -16.02
CA TYR A 59 25.22 -18.45 -17.16
C TYR A 59 25.69 -17.05 -16.76
N ARG A 60 26.59 -16.49 -17.56
CA ARG A 60 26.99 -15.10 -17.54
C ARG A 60 27.05 -14.58 -18.98
N SER A 61 26.62 -13.35 -19.19
CA SER A 61 26.74 -12.64 -20.47
C SER A 61 28.21 -12.41 -20.84
N ALA A 62 28.46 -11.84 -22.03
CA ALA A 62 29.81 -11.49 -22.48
C ALA A 62 30.54 -10.51 -21.53
N PHE A 63 29.80 -9.79 -20.68
CA PHE A 63 30.34 -8.85 -19.68
C PHE A 63 30.14 -9.33 -18.23
N GLY A 64 29.88 -10.63 -18.03
CA GLY A 64 29.78 -11.19 -16.68
C GLY A 64 28.44 -10.94 -15.98
N VAL A 65 27.40 -10.48 -16.69
CA VAL A 65 26.09 -10.19 -16.11
C VAL A 65 25.27 -11.49 -16.03
N PRO A 66 24.66 -11.85 -14.87
CA PRO A 66 23.74 -12.98 -14.79
C PRO A 66 22.45 -12.69 -15.58
N VAL A 67 21.52 -13.66 -15.64
CA VAL A 67 20.16 -13.37 -16.13
C VAL A 67 19.51 -12.34 -15.21
N VAL A 68 19.10 -11.21 -15.77
CA VAL A 68 18.41 -10.15 -15.04
C VAL A 68 16.90 -10.35 -15.14
N ASN A 69 16.25 -10.61 -14.02
CA ASN A 69 14.81 -10.91 -13.97
C ASN A 69 14.00 -9.67 -13.60
N ILE A 70 13.08 -9.25 -14.48
CA ILE A 70 12.13 -8.16 -14.25
C ILE A 70 10.71 -8.73 -14.34
N PRO A 71 10.22 -9.37 -13.26
CA PRO A 71 8.95 -10.09 -13.27
C PRO A 71 7.73 -9.16 -13.18
N GLY A 72 6.57 -9.73 -13.48
CA GLY A 72 5.25 -9.10 -13.50
C GLY A 72 4.44 -9.57 -14.70
N CYS A 73 3.11 -9.52 -14.61
CA CYS A 73 2.21 -10.00 -15.65
C CYS A 73 1.11 -8.96 -15.95
N ALA A 74 1.42 -7.80 -16.53
CA ALA A 74 2.74 -7.34 -17.02
C ALA A 74 3.58 -6.65 -15.91
N PRO A 75 4.92 -6.52 -16.06
CA PRO A 75 5.73 -5.71 -15.15
C PRO A 75 5.37 -4.23 -15.27
N ILE A 76 5.66 -3.46 -14.22
CA ILE A 76 5.57 -1.99 -14.26
C ILE A 76 6.60 -1.48 -15.27
N GLY A 77 6.19 -0.59 -16.18
CA GLY A 77 7.05 -0.07 -17.24
C GLY A 77 8.34 0.55 -16.71
N ASP A 78 8.24 1.30 -15.61
CA ASP A 78 9.38 1.89 -14.93
C ASP A 78 10.37 0.86 -14.39
N ASN A 79 9.88 -0.27 -13.84
CA ASN A 79 10.77 -1.32 -13.34
C ASN A 79 11.63 -1.88 -14.48
N PHE A 80 11.07 -1.95 -15.70
CA PHE A 80 11.82 -2.32 -16.89
C PHE A 80 12.84 -1.24 -17.28
N THR A 81 12.40 -0.01 -17.49
CA THR A 81 13.25 1.06 -18.00
C THR A 81 14.38 1.42 -17.04
N GLU A 82 14.12 1.46 -15.73
CA GLU A 82 15.14 1.71 -14.71
C GLU A 82 16.19 0.61 -14.66
N THR A 83 15.78 -0.65 -14.75
CA THR A 83 16.72 -1.77 -14.73
C THR A 83 17.61 -1.75 -15.97
N VAL A 84 17.03 -1.51 -17.16
CA VAL A 84 17.82 -1.36 -18.39
C VAL A 84 18.81 -0.21 -18.26
N ALA A 85 18.36 0.95 -17.77
CA ALA A 85 19.24 2.08 -17.54
C ALA A 85 20.39 1.71 -16.60
N ALA A 86 20.10 1.10 -15.44
CA ALA A 86 21.11 0.67 -14.47
C ALA A 86 22.15 -0.29 -15.08
N ILE A 87 21.71 -1.25 -15.89
CA ILE A 87 22.61 -2.15 -16.63
C ILE A 87 23.46 -1.39 -17.65
N LEU A 88 22.89 -0.45 -18.40
CA LEU A 88 23.65 0.36 -19.35
C LEU A 88 24.70 1.24 -18.65
N TYR A 89 24.37 1.83 -17.49
CA TYR A 89 25.33 2.59 -16.67
C TYR A 89 26.50 1.70 -16.21
N PHE A 90 26.23 0.48 -15.77
CA PHE A 90 27.26 -0.51 -15.43
C PHE A 90 28.14 -0.86 -16.65
N LEU A 91 27.52 -1.18 -17.80
CA LEU A 91 28.25 -1.55 -19.02
C LEU A 91 29.13 -0.42 -19.57
N GLN A 92 28.77 0.84 -19.31
CA GLN A 92 29.60 2.01 -19.64
C GLN A 92 30.69 2.31 -18.59
N GLY A 93 30.72 1.58 -17.47
CA GLY A 93 31.71 1.78 -16.40
C GLY A 93 31.42 2.98 -15.49
N PHE A 94 30.20 3.53 -15.52
CA PHE A 94 29.82 4.66 -14.64
C PHE A 94 29.50 4.22 -13.21
N GLY A 95 29.32 2.93 -12.97
CA GLY A 95 28.99 2.39 -11.65
C GLY A 95 29.18 0.88 -11.57
N PRO A 96 29.02 0.29 -10.37
CA PRO A 96 29.10 -1.15 -10.18
C PRO A 96 27.90 -1.86 -10.81
N LEU A 97 27.99 -3.19 -10.93
CA LEU A 97 26.84 -4.02 -11.27
C LEU A 97 25.75 -3.82 -10.20
N PRO A 98 24.48 -3.58 -10.58
CA PRO A 98 23.42 -3.39 -9.59
C PRO A 98 23.25 -4.61 -8.69
N GLU A 99 22.75 -4.39 -7.47
CA GLU A 99 22.43 -5.49 -6.56
C GLU A 99 21.17 -6.23 -7.00
N PHE A 100 21.25 -7.56 -6.96
CA PHE A 100 20.14 -8.46 -7.22
C PHE A 100 19.81 -9.26 -5.97
N ASP A 101 18.55 -9.64 -5.82
CA ASP A 101 18.16 -10.64 -4.85
C ASP A 101 18.51 -12.07 -5.30
N ASP A 102 18.24 -13.06 -4.45
CA ASP A 102 18.52 -14.47 -4.70
C ASP A 102 17.81 -15.06 -5.94
N LEU A 103 16.82 -14.34 -6.49
CA LEU A 103 16.06 -14.72 -7.68
C LEU A 103 16.50 -13.94 -8.93
N GLY A 104 17.60 -13.18 -8.85
CA GLY A 104 18.13 -12.38 -9.96
C GLY A 104 17.28 -11.14 -10.27
N ARG A 105 16.45 -10.68 -9.32
CA ARG A 105 15.64 -9.47 -9.50
C ARG A 105 16.37 -8.25 -8.93
N PRO A 106 16.25 -7.06 -9.55
CA PRO A 106 16.75 -5.81 -8.97
C PRO A 106 16.32 -5.61 -7.51
N ALA A 107 17.27 -5.61 -6.58
CA ALA A 107 16.98 -5.64 -5.14
C ALA A 107 16.16 -4.42 -4.69
N TRP A 108 16.38 -3.25 -5.29
CA TRP A 108 15.65 -2.02 -4.95
C TRP A 108 14.19 -2.00 -5.44
N LEU A 109 13.82 -2.86 -6.40
CA LEU A 109 12.47 -2.94 -6.94
C LEU A 109 11.63 -4.03 -6.28
N PHE A 110 12.28 -5.12 -5.85
CA PHE A 110 11.62 -6.33 -5.36
C PHE A 110 12.03 -6.72 -3.92
N GLY A 111 12.80 -5.88 -3.21
CA GLY A 111 13.30 -6.19 -1.86
C GLY A 111 12.23 -6.22 -0.76
N GLU A 112 11.11 -5.51 -0.94
CA GLU A 112 10.02 -5.50 0.03
C GLU A 112 8.73 -6.11 -0.53
N THR A 113 7.86 -6.55 0.39
CA THR A 113 6.55 -7.06 0.01
C THR A 113 5.58 -5.92 -0.27
N VAL A 114 4.58 -6.22 -1.09
CA VAL A 114 3.45 -5.34 -1.39
C VAL A 114 2.82 -4.76 -0.12
N HIS A 115 2.70 -5.59 0.92
CA HIS A 115 2.03 -5.20 2.16
C HIS A 115 2.79 -4.13 2.95
N ARG A 116 4.12 -4.03 2.81
CA ARG A 116 4.94 -3.00 3.47
C ARG A 116 4.58 -1.59 3.03
N HIS A 117 4.04 -1.44 1.82
CA HIS A 117 3.65 -0.16 1.21
C HIS A 117 2.17 -0.09 0.85
N CYS A 118 1.35 -1.01 1.36
CA CYS A 118 -0.05 -1.08 0.97
C CYS A 118 -0.85 0.05 1.64
N VAL A 119 -1.56 0.85 0.82
CA VAL A 119 -2.45 1.92 1.31
C VAL A 119 -3.59 1.41 2.19
N ARG A 120 -3.96 0.12 2.04
CA ARG A 120 -4.96 -0.57 2.86
C ARG A 120 -4.36 -1.25 4.10
N GLY A 121 -3.08 -1.01 4.40
CA GLY A 121 -2.34 -1.64 5.51
C GLY A 121 -2.90 -1.27 6.90
N ALA A 122 -3.36 -0.04 7.08
CA ALA A 122 -3.97 0.40 8.34
C ALA A 122 -5.24 -0.41 8.70
N TYR A 123 -6.09 -0.72 7.71
CA TYR A 123 -7.24 -1.60 7.93
C TYR A 123 -6.83 -2.99 8.41
N TYR A 124 -5.71 -3.52 7.89
CA TYR A 124 -5.17 -4.80 8.36
C TYR A 124 -4.69 -4.75 9.82
N GLU A 125 -4.02 -3.65 10.21
CA GLU A 125 -3.57 -3.41 11.59
C GLU A 125 -4.75 -3.32 12.56
N GLU A 126 -5.83 -2.66 12.14
CA GLU A 126 -7.05 -2.55 12.94
C GLU A 126 -7.96 -3.78 12.87
N GLY A 127 -7.60 -4.81 12.11
CA GLY A 127 -8.43 -6.01 11.96
C GLY A 127 -9.78 -5.73 11.31
N THR A 128 -9.81 -4.80 10.35
CA THR A 128 -10.97 -4.47 9.51
C THR A 128 -10.71 -4.99 8.10
N TYR A 129 -11.58 -5.86 7.61
CA TYR A 129 -11.38 -6.57 6.34
C TYR A 129 -12.59 -6.40 5.43
N ALA A 130 -12.33 -6.41 4.13
CA ALA A 130 -13.36 -6.44 3.12
C ALA A 130 -14.11 -7.77 3.16
N GLU A 131 -15.42 -7.72 3.04
CA GLU A 131 -16.30 -8.89 2.90
C GLU A 131 -16.62 -9.14 1.42
N GLU A 132 -16.72 -8.07 0.63
CA GLU A 132 -17.05 -8.12 -0.79
C GLU A 132 -16.04 -7.31 -1.64
N PHE A 133 -16.09 -7.51 -2.96
CA PHE A 133 -15.32 -6.68 -3.89
C PHE A 133 -15.95 -5.28 -3.98
N GLY A 134 -15.16 -4.24 -3.71
CA GLY A 134 -15.61 -2.85 -3.73
C GLY A 134 -15.42 -2.16 -2.38
N ASP A 135 -15.38 -2.94 -1.30
CA ASP A 135 -15.10 -2.46 0.04
C ASP A 135 -13.75 -1.71 0.10
N PRO A 136 -13.65 -0.60 0.85
CA PRO A 136 -12.39 0.15 1.03
C PRO A 136 -11.35 -0.57 1.91
N GLU A 137 -11.77 -1.56 2.71
CA GLU A 137 -10.97 -2.26 3.70
C GLU A 137 -9.87 -3.18 3.12
N CYS A 138 -9.10 -3.83 3.99
CA CYS A 138 -8.07 -4.76 3.56
C CYS A 138 -8.65 -6.03 2.88
N LEU A 139 -8.13 -6.35 1.70
CA LEU A 139 -8.61 -7.42 0.82
C LEU A 139 -8.07 -8.82 1.14
N VAL A 140 -7.39 -9.02 2.28
CA VAL A 140 -6.71 -10.30 2.59
C VAL A 140 -7.69 -11.47 2.70
N GLU A 141 -8.90 -11.23 3.20
CA GLU A 141 -9.90 -12.29 3.40
C GLU A 141 -10.58 -12.73 2.10
N ILE A 142 -10.55 -11.88 1.08
CA ILE A 142 -11.07 -12.19 -0.26
C ILE A 142 -9.96 -12.61 -1.25
N GLY A 143 -8.75 -12.90 -0.76
CA GLY A 143 -7.69 -13.55 -1.55
C GLY A 143 -6.40 -12.77 -1.79
N CYS A 144 -6.19 -11.62 -1.14
CA CYS A 144 -4.98 -10.84 -1.36
C CYS A 144 -3.72 -11.48 -0.75
N TRP A 145 -2.75 -11.83 -1.60
CA TRP A 145 -1.44 -12.38 -1.23
C TRP A 145 -0.36 -11.32 -0.94
N GLY A 146 -0.73 -10.04 -0.91
CA GLY A 146 0.20 -8.93 -0.71
C GLY A 146 1.21 -9.08 0.45
N PRO A 147 0.86 -9.70 1.59
CA PRO A 147 1.82 -9.94 2.68
C PRO A 147 3.09 -10.69 2.31
N VAL A 148 3.06 -11.53 1.27
CA VAL A 148 4.16 -12.44 0.90
C VAL A 148 4.67 -12.24 -0.53
N VAL A 149 4.19 -11.21 -1.23
CA VAL A 149 4.54 -10.95 -2.63
C VAL A 149 5.49 -9.78 -2.71
N ASN A 150 6.65 -9.97 -3.32
CA ASN A 150 7.63 -8.92 -3.60
C ASN A 150 7.22 -8.12 -4.84
N CYS A 151 6.72 -6.90 -4.65
CA CYS A 151 6.35 -5.98 -5.73
C CYS A 151 6.15 -4.57 -5.17
N ASN A 152 6.64 -3.56 -5.89
CA ASN A 152 6.55 -2.15 -5.53
C ASN A 152 5.30 -1.44 -6.09
N ILE A 153 4.34 -2.15 -6.69
CA ILE A 153 3.20 -1.51 -7.38
C ILE A 153 2.34 -0.62 -6.49
N THR A 154 2.30 -0.87 -5.19
CA THR A 154 1.52 -0.07 -4.23
C THR A 154 2.13 1.29 -3.94
N SER A 155 3.45 1.35 -3.72
CA SER A 155 4.19 2.61 -3.55
C SER A 155 4.39 3.34 -4.86
N ARG A 156 4.59 2.61 -5.95
CA ARG A 156 4.93 3.19 -7.25
C ARG A 156 3.72 3.57 -8.11
N GLY A 157 2.60 2.88 -7.96
CA GLY A 157 1.48 2.95 -8.92
C GLY A 157 1.76 2.14 -10.19
N ALA A 158 0.71 1.90 -11.00
CA ALA A 158 0.84 1.13 -12.23
C ALA A 158 1.40 2.00 -13.38
N ILE A 159 0.91 3.23 -13.51
CA ILE A 159 1.32 4.19 -14.55
C ILE A 159 1.32 5.59 -13.93
N ASN A 160 2.45 6.31 -13.96
CA ASN A 160 2.57 7.69 -13.46
C ASN A 160 2.00 7.88 -12.04
N HIS A 161 2.32 6.96 -11.12
CA HIS A 161 1.78 6.94 -9.75
C HIS A 161 0.26 6.76 -9.61
N VAL A 162 -0.42 6.39 -10.70
CA VAL A 162 -1.87 6.11 -10.71
C VAL A 162 -2.13 4.61 -10.71
N GLY A 163 -3.15 4.21 -9.96
CA GLY A 163 -3.65 2.84 -9.92
C GLY A 163 -2.73 1.89 -9.16
N GLY A 164 -2.61 0.67 -9.68
CA GLY A 164 -2.06 -0.48 -8.97
C GLY A 164 -3.16 -1.35 -8.40
N CYS A 165 -2.85 -2.63 -8.12
CA CYS A 165 -3.87 -3.62 -7.79
C CYS A 165 -4.68 -3.23 -6.54
N MET A 166 -4.05 -3.22 -5.37
CA MET A 166 -4.73 -2.97 -4.10
C MET A 166 -5.20 -1.52 -3.96
N ASN A 167 -4.46 -0.58 -4.57
CA ASN A 167 -4.83 0.82 -4.60
C ASN A 167 -6.19 1.03 -5.31
N ALA A 168 -6.52 0.16 -6.28
CA ALA A 168 -7.79 0.16 -7.00
C ALA A 168 -8.78 -0.93 -6.55
N GLY A 169 -8.54 -1.61 -5.41
CA GLY A 169 -9.46 -2.64 -4.89
C GLY A 169 -9.26 -4.05 -5.46
N GLY A 170 -8.22 -4.28 -6.27
CA GLY A 170 -7.82 -5.60 -6.76
C GLY A 170 -6.93 -6.34 -5.77
N ALA A 171 -7.30 -7.56 -5.40
CA ALA A 171 -6.47 -8.44 -4.58
C ALA A 171 -5.14 -8.78 -5.28
N CYS A 172 -4.02 -8.80 -4.53
CA CYS A 172 -2.74 -9.24 -5.07
C CYS A 172 -2.79 -10.74 -5.39
N ILE A 173 -2.50 -11.09 -6.63
CA ILE A 173 -2.46 -12.50 -7.09
C ILE A 173 -1.04 -13.08 -7.15
N GLY A 174 -0.03 -12.33 -6.72
CA GLY A 174 1.36 -12.78 -6.73
C GLY A 174 2.02 -12.83 -8.10
N CYS A 175 1.59 -12.02 -9.05
CA CYS A 175 2.07 -12.10 -10.44
C CYS A 175 3.59 -11.87 -10.61
N THR A 176 4.28 -11.31 -9.63
CA THR A 176 5.74 -11.10 -9.61
C THR A 176 6.50 -12.20 -8.85
N MET A 177 5.90 -13.36 -8.60
CA MET A 177 6.53 -14.45 -7.85
C MET A 177 6.78 -15.69 -8.74
N PRO A 178 7.84 -16.47 -8.50
CA PRO A 178 8.11 -17.70 -9.27
C PRO A 178 7.00 -18.74 -9.20
N GLY A 179 6.24 -18.77 -8.11
CA GLY A 179 5.12 -19.69 -7.93
C GLY A 179 3.85 -19.33 -8.70
N PHE A 180 3.84 -18.22 -9.45
CA PHE A 180 2.66 -17.77 -10.17
C PHE A 180 2.46 -18.53 -11.49
N PRO A 181 1.24 -19.03 -11.78
CA PRO A 181 0.00 -18.85 -11.00
C PRO A 181 -0.26 -19.94 -9.95
N ASP A 182 0.28 -21.15 -10.11
CA ASP A 182 -0.21 -22.36 -9.44
C ASP A 182 -0.16 -22.31 -7.90
N LYS A 183 0.85 -21.67 -7.31
CA LYS A 183 0.94 -21.55 -5.83
C LYS A 183 -0.03 -20.54 -5.23
N PHE A 184 -0.68 -19.73 -6.07
CA PHE A 184 -1.58 -18.66 -5.68
C PHE A 184 -3.05 -18.96 -6.02
N THR A 185 -3.33 -20.03 -6.76
CA THR A 185 -4.68 -20.45 -7.09
C THR A 185 -5.28 -21.36 -6.01
N PRO A 186 -6.60 -21.28 -5.75
CA PRO A 186 -7.56 -20.32 -6.32
C PRO A 186 -7.35 -18.89 -5.78
N PHE A 187 -7.32 -17.89 -6.67
CA PHE A 187 -6.93 -16.52 -6.33
C PHE A 187 -7.84 -15.82 -5.33
N TYR A 188 -9.14 -16.14 -5.34
CA TYR A 188 -10.15 -15.46 -4.52
C TYR A 188 -10.46 -16.20 -3.22
N LYS A 189 -9.50 -16.98 -2.74
CA LYS A 189 -9.58 -17.65 -1.44
C LYS A 189 -8.53 -17.06 -0.52
N LYS A 190 -8.93 -16.73 0.70
CA LYS A 190 -8.04 -16.26 1.76
C LYS A 190 -6.75 -17.10 1.82
N PRO A 191 -5.56 -16.48 1.74
CA PRO A 191 -4.30 -17.21 1.87
C PRO A 191 -4.24 -17.91 3.24
N PRO A 192 -3.91 -19.21 3.31
CA PRO A 192 -4.04 -19.99 4.54
C PRO A 192 -3.23 -19.41 5.71
N GLY A 193 -2.00 -18.94 5.42
CA GLY A 193 -1.11 -18.33 6.40
C GLY A 193 -1.59 -17.00 6.99
N SER A 194 -2.59 -16.35 6.38
CA SER A 194 -3.16 -15.10 6.91
C SER A 194 -4.13 -15.31 8.08
N THR A 195 -4.57 -16.54 8.35
CA THR A 195 -5.62 -16.82 9.35
C THR A 195 -5.21 -16.43 10.76
N ALA A 196 -3.96 -16.74 11.15
CA ALA A 196 -3.46 -16.41 12.47
C ALA A 196 -3.36 -14.89 12.69
N SER A 197 -2.74 -14.18 11.75
CA SER A 197 -2.55 -12.73 11.85
C SER A 197 -3.85 -11.96 11.73
N THR A 198 -4.78 -12.37 10.86
CA THR A 198 -6.09 -11.72 10.74
C THR A 198 -6.91 -11.83 12.03
N THR A 199 -6.88 -12.99 12.70
CA THR A 199 -7.53 -13.16 14.00
C THR A 199 -6.86 -12.31 15.08
N ALA A 200 -5.52 -12.30 15.13
CA ALA A 200 -4.77 -11.48 16.09
C ALA A 200 -5.05 -9.98 15.91
N SER A 201 -5.04 -9.49 14.66
CA SER A 201 -5.38 -8.11 14.33
C SER A 201 -6.82 -7.75 14.70
N ARG A 202 -7.80 -8.64 14.53
CA ARG A 202 -9.19 -8.39 15.01
C ARG A 202 -9.23 -8.18 16.52
N LEU A 203 -8.50 -8.99 17.28
CA LEU A 203 -8.45 -8.87 18.74
C LEU A 203 -7.84 -7.52 19.15
N LEU A 204 -6.68 -7.18 18.60
CA LEU A 204 -6.04 -5.87 18.82
C LEU A 204 -6.95 -4.71 18.39
N GLY A 205 -7.56 -4.86 17.22
CA GLY A 205 -8.52 -3.94 16.61
C GLY A 205 -9.73 -3.63 17.49
N SER A 206 -10.25 -4.62 18.22
CA SER A 206 -11.39 -4.44 19.12
C SER A 206 -11.06 -3.52 20.30
N VAL A 207 -9.79 -3.43 20.69
CA VAL A 207 -9.30 -2.56 21.76
C VAL A 207 -8.83 -1.21 21.21
N ILE A 208 -8.06 -1.19 20.12
CA ILE A 208 -7.41 0.04 19.65
C ILE A 208 -8.39 1.00 18.95
N ARG A 209 -9.38 0.49 18.20
CA ARG A 209 -10.33 1.35 17.46
C ARG A 209 -11.18 2.22 18.39
N PRO A 210 -11.79 1.72 19.48
CA PRO A 210 -12.48 2.57 20.44
C PRO A 210 -11.57 3.63 21.06
N LEU A 211 -10.34 3.28 21.43
CA LEU A 211 -9.37 4.23 22.01
C LEU A 211 -9.00 5.34 21.03
N ARG A 212 -8.76 4.99 19.76
CA ARG A 212 -8.56 5.96 18.67
C ARG A 212 -9.78 6.85 18.47
N ARG A 213 -10.99 6.29 18.52
CA ARG A 213 -12.25 7.06 18.39
C ARG A 213 -12.44 8.05 19.53
N VAL A 214 -12.17 7.66 20.78
CA VAL A 214 -12.23 8.56 21.94
C VAL A 214 -11.24 9.72 21.77
N THR A 215 -9.99 9.40 21.40
CA THR A 215 -8.97 10.41 21.15
C THR A 215 -9.38 11.35 20.00
N ASN A 216 -9.89 10.80 18.90
CA ASN A 216 -10.34 11.57 17.75
C ASN A 216 -11.53 12.48 18.09
N ALA A 217 -12.51 11.98 18.83
CA ALA A 217 -13.65 12.77 19.30
C ALA A 217 -13.21 13.94 20.20
N HIS A 218 -12.25 13.70 21.11
CA HIS A 218 -11.68 14.75 21.95
C HIS A 218 -10.89 15.78 21.13
N LEU A 219 -10.05 15.34 20.20
CA LEU A 219 -9.23 16.24 19.37
C LEU A 219 -10.02 17.01 18.29
N ASN A 220 -11.22 16.55 17.94
CA ASN A 220 -12.14 17.26 17.04
C ASN A 220 -12.98 18.33 17.76
N ARG A 221 -12.72 18.61 19.05
CA ARG A 221 -13.29 19.75 19.76
C ARG A 221 -12.25 20.85 19.92
N GLU A 222 -12.64 22.07 19.57
CA GLU A 222 -11.85 23.27 19.84
C GLU A 222 -11.93 23.64 21.33
N VAL A 223 -10.90 24.28 21.87
CA VAL A 223 -10.83 24.60 23.30
C VAL A 223 -12.00 25.48 23.77
N ARG A 224 -12.48 26.40 22.92
CA ARG A 224 -13.67 27.21 23.24
C ARG A 224 -14.96 26.40 23.28
N TRP A 225 -15.09 25.37 22.47
CA TRP A 225 -16.29 24.52 22.45
C TRP A 225 -16.35 23.66 23.70
N ASP A 226 -15.20 23.27 24.25
CA ASP A 226 -15.12 22.61 25.55
C ASP A 226 -15.50 23.55 26.70
N LEU A 227 -15.16 24.85 26.58
CA LEU A 227 -15.52 25.85 27.58
C LEU A 227 -17.01 26.20 27.57
N HIS A 228 -17.58 26.38 26.37
CA HIS A 228 -18.99 26.76 26.21
C HIS A 228 -19.93 25.56 26.18
N GLY A 229 -19.42 24.33 26.21
CA GLY A 229 -20.22 23.10 26.07
C GLY A 229 -20.74 22.84 24.65
N ASP A 230 -20.79 23.86 23.79
CA ASP A 230 -21.46 23.81 22.48
C ASP A 230 -20.50 23.88 21.27
N THR A 231 -20.93 23.32 20.15
CA THR A 231 -20.23 23.36 18.86
C THR A 231 -20.94 24.31 17.88
N PRO A 232 -20.25 25.29 17.27
CA PRO A 232 -20.86 26.32 16.43
C PRO A 232 -21.26 25.85 15.02
N SER A 233 -21.06 24.57 14.69
CA SER A 233 -21.33 24.03 13.36
C SER A 233 -22.78 23.55 13.27
N GLY A 234 -23.54 24.07 12.31
CA GLY A 234 -24.88 23.57 11.98
C GLY A 234 -24.90 22.12 11.45
N TRP A 235 -23.73 21.57 11.12
CA TRP A 235 -23.52 20.18 10.67
C TRP A 235 -22.98 19.28 11.79
N ALA A 236 -22.81 19.81 13.00
CA ALA A 236 -22.36 19.00 14.13
C ALA A 236 -23.44 17.96 14.48
N HIS A 237 -23.20 16.71 14.10
CA HIS A 237 -24.07 15.60 14.47
C HIS A 237 -24.06 15.31 15.99
N HIS A 238 -23.03 15.77 16.71
CA HIS A 238 -22.97 15.72 18.18
C HIS A 238 -23.48 17.03 18.79
N LYS A 239 -24.79 17.11 19.05
CA LYS A 239 -25.42 18.17 19.86
C LYS A 239 -25.26 17.97 21.38
N THR A 240 -24.56 16.92 21.80
CA THR A 240 -24.52 16.54 23.21
C THR A 240 -23.27 17.11 23.84
N GLU A 241 -23.46 18.02 24.79
CA GLU A 241 -22.48 18.26 25.86
C GLU A 241 -21.91 16.90 26.31
N PRO A 242 -20.59 16.80 26.53
CA PRO A 242 -20.00 15.55 27.01
C PRO A 242 -20.77 15.06 28.25
N ASN A 243 -21.29 13.83 28.20
CA ASN A 243 -21.93 13.25 29.38
C ASN A 243 -20.88 13.18 30.52
N VAL A 244 -21.30 13.17 31.79
CA VAL A 244 -20.40 13.18 32.97
C VAL A 244 -19.28 12.14 32.85
N VAL A 245 -19.57 10.99 32.25
CA VAL A 245 -18.59 9.92 31.97
C VAL A 245 -17.51 10.37 30.96
N GLN A 246 -17.89 11.06 29.89
CA GLN A 246 -16.96 11.58 28.89
C GLN A 246 -16.09 12.70 29.46
N ASP A 247 -16.64 13.57 30.29
CA ASP A 247 -15.85 14.61 30.98
C ASP A 247 -14.79 14.02 31.89
N VAL A 248 -15.14 12.97 32.64
CA VAL A 248 -14.17 12.24 33.47
C VAL A 248 -13.09 11.61 32.59
N VAL A 249 -13.47 10.94 31.50
CA VAL A 249 -12.51 10.34 30.55
C VAL A 249 -11.60 11.40 29.93
N HIS A 250 -12.13 12.55 29.49
CA HIS A 250 -11.35 13.66 28.95
C HIS A 250 -10.39 14.24 30.00
N HIS A 251 -10.84 14.44 31.24
CA HIS A 251 -9.98 14.92 32.32
C HIS A 251 -8.81 13.97 32.60
N PHE A 252 -9.08 12.67 32.69
CA PHE A 252 -8.03 11.66 32.87
C PHE A 252 -7.09 11.58 31.66
N TYR A 253 -7.64 11.65 30.43
CA TYR A 253 -6.86 11.67 29.19
C TYR A 253 -5.92 12.87 29.13
N ASP A 254 -6.41 14.08 29.43
CA ASP A 254 -5.61 15.30 29.47
C ASP A 254 -4.51 15.24 30.52
N ARG A 255 -4.84 14.72 31.70
CA ARG A 255 -3.87 14.52 32.78
C ARG A 255 -2.77 13.54 32.37
N LEU A 256 -3.13 12.45 31.70
CA LEU A 256 -2.17 11.46 31.19
C LEU A 256 -1.30 12.04 30.08
N ARG A 257 -1.91 12.72 29.10
CA ARG A 257 -1.24 13.41 27.99
C ARG A 257 -0.19 14.40 28.48
N ARG A 258 -0.50 15.14 29.55
CA ARG A 258 0.37 16.19 30.13
C ARG A 258 1.23 15.71 31.30
N SER A 259 1.25 14.41 31.58
CA SER A 259 1.94 13.87 32.78
C SER A 259 3.45 14.14 32.80
N ASN A 260 4.09 14.23 31.63
CA ASN A 260 5.52 14.51 31.46
C ASN A 260 5.80 15.87 30.81
N ASP A 261 4.81 16.76 30.75
CA ASP A 261 4.99 18.10 30.19
C ASP A 261 5.77 18.99 31.17
N THR A 262 7.03 19.26 30.85
CA THR A 262 7.93 20.11 31.62
C THR A 262 7.72 21.60 31.35
N ALA A 263 6.95 21.96 30.31
CA ALA A 263 6.58 23.33 29.97
C ALA A 263 5.38 23.84 30.80
N ARG A 264 5.31 23.46 32.08
CA ARG A 264 4.35 24.01 33.05
C ARG A 264 4.58 25.51 33.21
N HIS A 265 3.91 26.32 32.41
CA HIS A 265 3.53 27.64 32.88
C HIS A 265 2.47 27.44 33.98
N PRO A 266 2.63 28.01 35.18
CA PRO A 266 1.61 27.98 36.23
C PRO A 266 0.34 28.80 35.90
N GLY A 267 0.21 29.29 34.66
CA GLY A 267 -0.94 30.04 34.17
C GLY A 267 -2.08 29.13 33.70
N GLU A 268 -3.22 29.74 33.39
CA GLU A 268 -4.44 29.06 32.93
C GLU A 268 -4.12 28.07 31.78
N PRO A 269 -4.75 26.87 31.76
CA PRO A 269 -4.53 25.87 30.73
C PRO A 269 -4.65 26.51 29.34
N TRP A 270 -3.77 26.16 28.41
CA TRP A 270 -3.80 26.66 27.03
C TRP A 270 -5.23 26.66 26.47
N GLY A 271 -5.73 27.84 26.08
CA GLY A 271 -7.07 28.08 25.56
C GLY A 271 -8.19 28.33 26.59
N LYS A 272 -7.91 28.24 27.90
CA LYS A 272 -8.82 28.61 29.00
C LYS A 272 -8.51 30.00 29.59
N ARG A 273 -8.19 30.99 28.75
CA ARG A 273 -8.05 32.35 29.29
C ARG A 273 -9.43 32.97 29.46
N ALA A 274 -9.67 33.64 30.58
CA ALA A 274 -10.95 34.29 30.87
C ALA A 274 -11.41 35.25 29.75
N GLU A 275 -10.49 35.94 29.08
CA GLU A 275 -10.74 36.80 27.92
C GLU A 275 -11.36 36.09 26.69
N TRP A 276 -11.22 34.77 26.57
CA TRP A 276 -11.86 33.96 25.53
C TRP A 276 -13.12 33.24 26.03
N THR A 277 -13.47 33.39 27.32
CA THR A 277 -14.66 32.81 27.97
C THR A 277 -15.85 33.76 28.01
N GLU A 278 -15.67 35.03 27.63
CA GLU A 278 -16.80 35.94 27.44
C GLU A 278 -17.73 35.31 26.40
N ALA A 279 -18.97 35.02 26.81
CA ALA A 279 -20.04 34.63 25.90
C ALA A 279 -20.04 35.60 24.72
N ARG A 280 -20.33 35.11 23.50
CA ARG A 280 -20.59 35.99 22.37
C ARG A 280 -21.56 37.07 22.83
N ASP A 281 -21.07 38.29 23.00
CA ASP A 281 -21.87 39.44 23.33
C ASP A 281 -22.87 39.62 22.18
N PRO A 282 -24.18 39.38 22.40
CA PRO A 282 -25.19 39.49 21.36
C PRO A 282 -25.19 40.90 20.74
N ASP A 283 -24.81 41.90 21.52
CA ASP A 283 -24.79 43.30 21.08
C ASP A 283 -23.60 43.59 20.14
N ARG A 284 -22.59 42.72 20.11
CA ARG A 284 -21.42 42.82 19.23
C ARG A 284 -21.65 42.23 17.83
N GLU A 285 -22.61 41.31 17.67
CA GLU A 285 -23.05 40.82 16.34
C GLU A 285 -23.91 41.87 15.61
N THR A 286 -24.67 42.69 16.35
CA THR A 286 -25.40 43.85 15.80
C THR A 286 -24.47 44.90 15.19
N ASP A 287 -23.28 45.11 15.77
CA ASP A 287 -22.27 46.05 15.26
C ASP A 287 -21.56 45.55 13.98
N LEU A 288 -21.58 44.23 13.74
CA LEU A 288 -21.02 43.58 12.53
C LEU A 288 -22.08 43.32 11.44
N GLY A 289 -23.34 43.68 11.67
CA GLY A 289 -24.43 43.58 10.69
C GLY A 289 -24.89 42.15 10.37
N LEU A 290 -24.53 41.16 11.17
CA LEU A 290 -24.97 39.78 11.00
C LEU A 290 -26.30 39.58 11.75
N ARG A 291 -27.37 39.27 11.01
CA ARG A 291 -28.71 39.09 11.58
C ARG A 291 -28.80 37.78 12.38
N PRO A 292 -29.52 37.75 13.52
CA PRO A 292 -29.84 36.50 14.21
C PRO A 292 -30.66 35.59 13.28
N GLY A 293 -30.37 34.29 13.34
CA GLY A 293 -30.93 33.26 12.46
C GLY A 293 -32.46 33.27 12.38
N ALA A 294 -32.97 33.08 11.16
CA ALA A 294 -34.38 32.83 10.92
C ALA A 294 -34.77 31.50 11.59
N ASP A 295 -35.81 31.57 12.41
CA ASP A 295 -36.53 30.43 12.95
C ASP A 295 -37.12 29.63 11.78
N LEU A 296 -36.53 28.49 11.45
CA LEU A 296 -37.11 27.52 10.53
C LEU A 296 -38.00 26.59 11.34
N SER A 297 -39.14 27.10 11.77
CA SER A 297 -40.26 26.28 12.18
C SER A 297 -40.72 25.47 10.96
N HIS A 298 -40.59 24.15 11.06
CA HIS A 298 -41.24 23.20 10.18
C HIS A 298 -42.74 23.51 10.09
N GLU A 299 -43.22 23.88 8.90
CA GLU A 299 -44.63 23.72 8.53
C GLU A 299 -44.74 22.53 7.58
N ASP A 300 -45.55 21.56 8.01
CA ASP A 300 -45.98 20.39 7.26
C ASP A 300 -46.86 20.79 6.06
N SER A 301 -46.50 20.28 4.88
CA SER A 301 -47.44 19.92 3.79
C SER A 301 -46.79 18.99 2.78
#